data_AF-A0A0W8CFH1-F1
#
_entry.id   AF-A0A0W8CFH1-F1
#
_cell.length_a   1.000
_cell.length_b   1.000
_cell.length_c   1.000
_cell.angle_alpha   90.00
_cell.angle_beta   90.00
_cell.angle_gamma   90.00
#
_symmetry.space_group_name_H-M   'P 1'
#
loop_
_entity.id
_entity.type
_entity.pdbx_description
1 polymer ?
#
loop_
_entity_poly.entity_id
_entity_poly.type
_entity_poly.pdbx_seq_one_letter_code
_entity_poly.pdbx_strand_id
1 'polypeptide(L)'
;MAEKARSAVASYFSSHENSDGTDVNKWSVSEDDTGSKREYGNPARDPFVRQFMRGLKKKKALEYVPARAVPISLQMLDVLHKFMVSAQDGFTEDCQMWFKAVSSFAFDGMCRINEVLTLKWKDVSLRQFRANVVAPDEIIEFGTYTHFNRKIEVEEGRSYNLHKLAGEETAMNAYEYLSNWVAYATEKRGHKWVDEDYVFPVLVGLSKKAIKSGKGSTGCEKVTVGWGKKMGEQSFINLLNCIVHSLNRKASRHQAMLRNSGTTAGLPRTPSVVRGSIPLHVRQASASMVVTND
;
A
#
# COMPACT_ATOMS: atom_id res chain seq x y z
N MET A 1 26.96 -3.89 10.09
CA MET A 1 28.22 -4.61 10.36
C MET A 1 29.43 -3.68 10.34
N ALA A 2 29.71 -2.96 9.24
CA ALA A 2 30.86 -2.03 9.14
C ALA A 2 30.93 -0.97 10.25
N GLU A 3 29.79 -0.44 10.71
CA GLU A 3 29.75 0.55 11.80
C GLU A 3 30.07 -0.06 13.17
N LYS A 4 29.58 -1.28 13.45
CA LYS A 4 29.94 -2.03 14.67
C LYS A 4 31.41 -2.45 14.67
N ALA A 5 31.96 -2.88 13.54
CA ALA A 5 33.39 -3.18 13.40
C ALA A 5 34.25 -1.93 13.63
N ARG A 6 33.83 -0.78 13.06
CA ARG A 6 34.52 0.50 13.30
C ARG A 6 34.52 0.91 14.77
N SER A 7 33.37 0.77 15.44
CA SER A 7 33.23 1.09 16.85
C SER A 7 34.00 0.13 17.76
N ALA A 8 34.05 -1.17 17.43
CA ALA A 8 34.78 -2.16 18.21
C ALA A 8 36.30 -1.94 18.13
N VAL A 9 36.84 -1.71 16.93
CA VAL A 9 38.28 -1.42 16.74
C VAL A 9 38.66 -0.10 17.41
N ALA A 10 37.85 0.95 17.22
CA ALA A 10 38.11 2.24 17.88
C ALA A 10 38.05 2.12 19.42
N SER A 11 37.10 1.34 19.96
CA SER A 11 37.02 1.11 21.41
C SER A 11 38.19 0.30 21.95
N TYR A 12 38.63 -0.73 21.21
CA TYR A 12 39.72 -1.61 21.64
C TYR A 12 41.06 -0.87 21.72
N PHE A 13 41.33 0.03 20.77
CA PHE A 13 42.55 0.83 20.71
C PHE A 13 42.44 2.21 21.40
N SER A 14 41.30 2.51 22.04
CA SER A 14 41.10 3.75 22.80
C SER A 14 41.06 3.52 24.31
N SER A 15 41.13 2.29 24.80
CA SER A 15 41.23 2.02 26.23
C SER A 15 42.63 2.41 26.74
N HIS A 16 42.69 3.16 27.84
CA HIS A 16 43.96 3.55 28.48
C HIS A 16 44.80 2.36 28.97
N GLU A 17 44.20 1.17 29.08
CA GLU A 17 44.90 -0.08 29.41
C GLU A 17 45.77 -0.61 28.27
N ASN A 18 45.49 -0.20 27.02
CA ASN A 18 46.21 -0.63 25.82
C ASN A 18 47.14 0.46 25.25
N SER A 19 47.21 1.62 25.89
CA SER A 19 48.23 2.64 25.59
C SER A 19 49.46 2.38 26.47
N ASP A 20 50.61 2.21 25.85
CA ASP A 20 51.96 2.14 26.45
C ASP A 20 52.39 3.42 27.21
N GLY A 21 51.44 4.29 27.58
CA GLY A 21 51.69 5.60 28.18
C GLY A 21 52.12 6.70 27.20
N THR A 22 52.26 6.40 25.89
CA THR A 22 52.59 7.41 24.88
C THR A 22 51.34 8.03 24.22
N ASP A 23 51.54 9.12 23.47
CA ASP A 23 50.46 9.94 22.90
C ASP A 23 49.45 9.12 22.09
N VAL A 24 48.21 9.07 22.59
CA VAL A 24 47.06 8.38 21.98
C VAL A 24 46.70 8.89 20.57
N ASN A 25 47.26 10.02 20.16
CA ASN A 25 47.06 10.62 18.84
C ASN A 25 48.11 10.20 17.81
N LYS A 26 49.19 9.51 18.22
CA LYS A 26 50.31 9.17 17.35
C LYS A 26 50.56 7.66 17.35
N TRP A 27 51.07 7.16 16.22
CA TRP A 27 51.63 5.82 16.07
C TRP A 27 53.04 5.96 15.52
N SER A 28 54.01 5.26 16.09
CA SER A 28 55.38 5.22 15.58
C SER A 28 56.06 3.92 15.91
N VAL A 29 56.86 3.41 14.98
CA VAL A 29 57.76 2.28 15.20
C VAL A 29 59.17 2.86 15.24
N SER A 30 59.87 2.67 16.36
CA SER A 30 61.28 3.06 16.49
C SER A 30 62.14 1.82 16.62
N GLU A 31 63.25 1.82 15.90
CA GLU A 31 64.27 0.77 16.00
C GLU A 31 65.23 1.13 17.12
N ASP A 32 65.45 0.21 18.06
CA ASP A 32 66.45 0.41 19.12
C ASP A 32 67.87 0.11 18.61
N ASP A 33 68.87 0.45 19.42
CA ASP A 33 70.30 0.33 19.06
C ASP A 33 70.74 -1.11 18.76
N THR A 34 69.87 -2.11 19.02
CA THR A 34 70.10 -3.53 18.70
C THR A 34 69.48 -3.95 17.36
N GLY A 35 68.85 -3.02 16.63
CA GLY A 35 68.08 -3.31 15.42
C GLY A 35 66.67 -3.86 15.70
N SER A 36 66.24 -3.89 16.98
CA SER A 36 64.92 -4.41 17.35
C SER A 36 63.88 -3.31 17.25
N LYS A 37 62.81 -3.55 16.48
CA LYS A 37 61.72 -2.59 16.31
C LYS A 37 60.77 -2.66 17.49
N ARG A 38 60.56 -1.52 18.15
CA ARG A 38 59.56 -1.32 19.19
C ARG A 38 58.47 -0.39 18.69
N GLU A 39 57.24 -0.74 19.02
CA GLU A 39 56.04 -0.03 18.55
C GLU A 39 55.49 0.83 19.69
N TYR A 40 55.15 2.08 19.38
CA TYR A 40 54.66 3.06 20.36
C TYR A 40 53.41 3.80 19.89
N GLY A 41 52.50 4.03 20.85
CA GLY A 41 51.29 4.82 20.66
C GLY A 41 50.09 4.01 20.18
N ASN A 42 49.15 4.65 19.48
CA ASN A 42 47.87 4.05 19.11
C ASN A 42 47.89 3.43 17.68
N PRO A 43 47.85 2.09 17.52
CA PRO A 43 47.86 1.42 16.21
C PRO A 43 46.70 1.82 15.30
N ALA A 44 45.56 2.28 15.84
CA ALA A 44 44.44 2.77 15.04
C ALA A 44 44.77 4.06 14.26
N ARG A 45 45.88 4.72 14.60
CA ARG A 45 46.38 5.92 13.92
C ARG A 45 47.29 5.60 12.75
N ASP A 46 47.73 4.36 12.60
CA ASP A 46 48.56 3.89 11.49
C ASP A 46 47.90 4.16 10.11
N PRO A 47 48.66 4.61 9.10
CA PRO A 47 48.11 4.90 7.77
C PRO A 47 47.39 3.72 7.12
N PHE A 48 47.91 2.51 7.26
CA PHE A 48 47.30 1.30 6.71
C PHE A 48 45.99 0.98 7.42
N VAL A 49 45.96 1.05 8.75
CA VAL A 49 44.72 0.83 9.52
C VAL A 49 43.67 1.89 9.19
N ARG A 50 44.06 3.17 9.07
CA ARG A 50 43.13 4.24 8.65
C ARG A 50 42.58 4.01 7.24
N GLN A 51 43.42 3.56 6.31
CA GLN A 51 43.01 3.25 4.94
C GLN A 51 42.05 2.06 4.90
N PHE A 52 42.35 1.00 5.67
CA PHE A 52 41.48 -0.15 5.84
C PHE A 52 40.11 0.26 6.41
N MET A 53 40.10 1.07 7.47
CA MET A 53 38.87 1.57 8.11
C MET A 53 38.05 2.50 7.22
N ARG A 54 38.72 3.31 6.36
CA ARG A 54 38.06 4.10 5.31
C ARG A 54 37.46 3.21 4.21
N GLY A 55 38.10 2.07 3.93
CA GLY A 55 37.63 1.05 2.98
C GLY A 55 36.40 0.26 3.44
N LEU A 56 36.12 0.22 4.75
CA LEU A 56 34.91 -0.40 5.31
C LEU A 56 33.65 0.39 4.94
N LYS A 57 33.15 0.17 3.73
CA LYS A 57 31.86 0.69 3.28
C LYS A 57 30.75 -0.10 3.97
N LYS A 58 29.65 0.57 4.37
CA LYS A 58 28.38 -0.14 4.54
C LYS A 58 28.18 -0.92 3.24
N LYS A 59 27.97 -2.24 3.32
CA LYS A 59 27.42 -2.99 2.18
C LYS A 59 26.27 -2.12 1.71
N LYS A 60 26.32 -1.58 0.49
CA LYS A 60 25.17 -0.89 -0.09
C LYS A 60 24.03 -1.83 0.25
N ALA A 61 23.02 -1.35 0.97
CA ALA A 61 21.77 -2.10 1.02
C ALA A 61 21.55 -2.46 -0.44
N LEU A 62 21.53 -3.76 -0.77
CA LEU A 62 21.15 -4.20 -2.10
C LEU A 62 20.00 -3.29 -2.46
N GLU A 63 20.21 -2.48 -3.50
CA GLU A 63 19.22 -1.49 -3.90
C GLU A 63 17.92 -2.25 -3.86
N TYR A 64 17.09 -1.91 -2.88
CA TYR A 64 15.89 -2.69 -2.63
C TYR A 64 15.04 -2.28 -3.81
N VAL A 65 15.18 -3.02 -4.90
CA VAL A 65 14.23 -3.04 -6.00
C VAL A 65 13.06 -3.75 -5.35
N PRO A 66 12.02 -3.01 -4.92
CA PRO A 66 10.83 -3.67 -4.45
C PRO A 66 10.41 -4.54 -5.62
N ALA A 67 10.12 -5.83 -5.39
CA ALA A 67 9.39 -6.59 -6.40
C ALA A 67 8.17 -5.73 -6.75
N ARG A 68 8.10 -5.22 -7.99
CA ARG A 68 7.00 -4.35 -8.42
C ARG A 68 5.74 -5.18 -8.18
N ALA A 69 4.92 -4.79 -7.19
CA ALA A 69 3.68 -5.51 -6.97
C ALA A 69 2.83 -5.28 -8.23
N VAL A 70 2.25 -6.36 -8.73
CA VAL A 70 1.42 -6.31 -9.93
C VAL A 70 0.25 -5.36 -9.63
N PRO A 71 0.00 -4.34 -10.46
CA PRO A 71 -1.16 -3.47 -10.30
C PRO A 71 -2.46 -4.28 -10.26
N ILE A 72 -3.44 -3.82 -9.49
CA ILE A 72 -4.77 -4.45 -9.49
C ILE A 72 -5.33 -4.38 -10.91
N SER A 73 -5.72 -5.52 -11.47
CA SER A 73 -6.40 -5.58 -12.76
C SER A 73 -7.89 -5.31 -12.60
N LEU A 74 -8.58 -4.94 -13.68
CA LEU A 74 -10.04 -4.78 -13.69
C LEU A 74 -10.76 -6.06 -13.22
N GLN A 75 -10.29 -7.23 -13.64
CA GLN A 75 -10.84 -8.51 -13.20
C GLN A 75 -10.70 -8.72 -11.69
N MET A 76 -9.56 -8.32 -11.11
CA MET A 76 -9.36 -8.41 -9.67
C MET A 76 -10.28 -7.44 -8.92
N LEU A 77 -10.46 -6.22 -9.44
CA LEU A 77 -11.38 -5.24 -8.87
C LEU A 77 -12.83 -5.76 -8.87
N ASP A 78 -13.27 -6.34 -9.99
CA ASP A 78 -14.58 -6.96 -10.13
C ASP A 78 -14.79 -8.10 -9.12
N VAL A 79 -13.80 -9.00 -8.97
CA VAL A 79 -13.83 -10.07 -7.97
C VAL A 79 -13.98 -9.52 -6.56
N LEU A 80 -13.25 -8.46 -6.21
CA LEU A 80 -13.36 -7.82 -4.90
C LEU A 80 -14.75 -7.21 -4.69
N HIS A 81 -15.32 -6.52 -5.68
CA HIS A 81 -16.65 -5.91 -5.55
C HIS A 81 -17.76 -6.95 -5.40
N LYS A 82 -17.73 -8.00 -6.22
CA LYS A 82 -18.65 -9.14 -6.11
C LYS A 82 -18.53 -9.84 -4.77
N PHE A 83 -17.31 -10.01 -4.28
CA PHE A 83 -17.07 -10.56 -2.95
C PHE A 83 -17.72 -9.71 -1.86
N MET A 84 -17.53 -8.38 -1.88
CA MET A 84 -18.11 -7.46 -0.90
C MET A 84 -19.63 -7.54 -0.87
N VAL A 85 -20.30 -7.68 -2.02
CA VAL A 85 -21.77 -7.91 -2.09
C VAL A 85 -22.17 -9.23 -1.43
N SER A 86 -21.40 -10.29 -1.69
CA SER A 86 -21.70 -11.65 -1.21
C SER A 86 -21.33 -11.90 0.25
N ALA A 87 -20.66 -10.96 0.92
CA ALA A 87 -20.05 -11.13 2.24
C ALA A 87 -20.81 -10.36 3.34
N GLN A 88 -22.14 -10.43 3.31
CA GLN A 88 -23.04 -9.64 4.17
C GLN A 88 -22.78 -9.82 5.67
N ASP A 89 -22.40 -11.01 6.13
CA ASP A 89 -22.11 -11.28 7.55
C ASP A 89 -20.72 -10.81 8.00
N GLY A 90 -19.84 -10.46 7.06
CA GLY A 90 -18.44 -10.15 7.31
C GLY A 90 -18.08 -8.67 7.16
N PHE A 91 -18.84 -7.90 6.39
CA PHE A 91 -18.53 -6.49 6.14
C PHE A 91 -19.80 -5.68 6.26
N THR A 92 -19.77 -4.62 7.06
CA THR A 92 -20.89 -3.69 7.16
C THR A 92 -21.17 -3.00 5.83
N GLU A 93 -22.40 -2.55 5.63
CA GLU A 93 -22.78 -1.80 4.42
C GLU A 93 -21.94 -0.53 4.25
N ASP A 94 -21.58 0.15 5.35
CA ASP A 94 -20.61 1.25 5.36
C ASP A 94 -19.31 0.87 4.68
N CYS A 95 -18.74 -0.27 5.10
CA CYS A 95 -17.49 -0.77 4.57
C CYS A 95 -17.62 -1.16 3.09
N GLN A 96 -18.76 -1.74 2.70
CA GLN A 96 -19.02 -2.16 1.32
C GLN A 96 -19.15 -0.97 0.37
N MET A 97 -20.00 0.00 0.70
CA MET A 97 -20.24 1.19 -0.12
C MET A 97 -18.96 2.02 -0.24
N TRP A 98 -18.31 2.28 0.90
CA TRP A 98 -17.09 3.07 0.95
C TRP A 98 -15.95 2.41 0.16
N PHE A 99 -15.74 1.10 0.33
CA PHE A 99 -14.64 0.41 -0.34
C PHE A 99 -14.80 0.44 -1.86
N LYS A 100 -15.99 0.10 -2.38
CA LYS A 100 -16.25 0.10 -3.83
C LYS A 100 -16.02 1.49 -4.45
N ALA A 101 -16.52 2.54 -3.79
CA ALA A 101 -16.33 3.89 -4.27
C ALA A 101 -14.85 4.29 -4.32
N VAL A 102 -14.08 4.01 -3.24
CA VAL A 102 -12.65 4.32 -3.20
C VAL A 102 -11.85 3.53 -4.24
N SER A 103 -12.12 2.21 -4.37
CA SER A 103 -11.34 1.35 -5.27
C SER A 103 -11.66 1.61 -6.74
N SER A 104 -12.92 1.86 -7.11
CA SER A 104 -13.26 2.29 -8.48
C SER A 104 -12.68 3.64 -8.81
N PHE A 105 -12.79 4.62 -7.91
CA PHE A 105 -12.27 5.96 -8.14
C PHE A 105 -10.75 5.93 -8.36
N ALA A 106 -10.04 5.18 -7.50
CA ALA A 106 -8.60 5.03 -7.64
C ALA A 106 -8.20 4.32 -8.95
N PHE A 107 -9.01 3.36 -9.41
CA PHE A 107 -8.75 2.62 -10.65
C PHE A 107 -9.04 3.47 -11.89
N ASP A 108 -10.23 4.06 -11.98
CA ASP A 108 -10.69 4.89 -13.12
C ASP A 108 -9.83 6.15 -13.28
N GLY A 109 -9.61 6.88 -12.19
CA GLY A 109 -8.79 8.09 -12.19
C GLY A 109 -7.28 7.82 -12.26
N MET A 110 -6.86 6.55 -12.28
CA MET A 110 -5.46 6.13 -12.16
C MET A 110 -4.74 6.81 -10.98
N CYS A 111 -5.46 6.96 -9.87
CA CYS A 111 -5.03 7.74 -8.72
C CYS A 111 -4.27 6.87 -7.72
N ARG A 112 -3.25 7.47 -7.09
CA ARG A 112 -2.69 6.88 -5.88
C ARG A 112 -3.73 6.93 -4.77
N ILE A 113 -3.76 5.92 -3.92
CA ILE A 113 -4.74 5.88 -2.83
C ILE A 113 -4.70 7.12 -1.94
N ASN A 114 -3.52 7.69 -1.68
CA ASN A 114 -3.40 8.91 -0.90
C ASN A 114 -4.01 10.14 -1.58
N GLU A 115 -4.00 10.21 -2.91
CA GLU A 115 -4.64 11.29 -3.67
C GLU A 115 -6.16 11.20 -3.52
N VAL A 116 -6.70 9.98 -3.61
CA VAL A 116 -8.14 9.70 -3.42
C VAL A 116 -8.58 10.01 -1.98
N LEU A 117 -7.85 9.52 -0.98
CA LEU A 117 -8.21 9.71 0.43
C LEU A 117 -8.07 11.16 0.91
N THR A 118 -7.36 12.01 0.17
CA THR A 118 -7.29 13.46 0.47
C THR A 118 -8.39 14.28 -0.18
N LEU A 119 -9.13 13.72 -1.13
CA LEU A 119 -10.12 14.44 -1.91
C LEU A 119 -11.20 15.05 -1.01
N LYS A 120 -11.45 16.35 -1.20
CA LYS A 120 -12.48 17.10 -0.47
C LYS A 120 -13.76 17.21 -1.28
N TRP A 121 -14.87 17.42 -0.58
CA TRP A 121 -16.18 17.52 -1.22
C TRP A 121 -16.26 18.71 -2.19
N LYS A 122 -15.68 19.86 -1.83
CA LYS A 122 -15.59 21.03 -2.72
C LYS A 122 -14.87 20.78 -4.05
N ASP A 123 -14.01 19.75 -4.08
CA ASP A 123 -13.21 19.41 -5.25
C ASP A 123 -13.93 18.39 -6.15
N VAL A 124 -15.18 18.02 -5.83
CA VAL A 124 -15.99 17.06 -6.57
C VAL A 124 -17.31 17.70 -6.97
N SER A 125 -17.74 17.43 -8.20
CA SER A 125 -19.07 17.76 -8.68
C SER A 125 -19.69 16.54 -9.34
N LEU A 126 -20.92 16.20 -8.97
CA LEU A 126 -21.68 15.10 -9.57
C LEU A 126 -22.88 15.67 -10.32
N ARG A 127 -23.50 14.86 -11.19
CA ARG A 127 -24.69 15.24 -11.98
C ARG A 127 -24.47 16.49 -12.84
N GLN A 128 -23.32 16.55 -13.49
CA GLN A 128 -23.07 17.52 -14.55
C GLN A 128 -23.58 16.98 -15.87
N PHE A 129 -24.01 17.87 -16.76
CA PHE A 129 -24.61 17.52 -18.04
C PHE A 129 -23.93 18.27 -19.18
N ARG A 130 -23.69 17.58 -20.29
CA ARG A 130 -23.19 18.19 -21.53
C ARG A 130 -23.83 17.53 -22.75
N ALA A 131 -23.94 18.28 -23.85
CA ALA A 131 -24.38 17.72 -25.12
C ALA A 131 -23.36 16.68 -25.63
N ASN A 132 -23.85 15.60 -26.21
CA ASN A 132 -23.00 14.64 -26.92
C ASN A 132 -22.55 15.26 -28.25
N VAL A 133 -21.24 15.29 -28.48
CA VAL A 133 -20.64 15.87 -29.69
C VAL A 133 -20.99 15.08 -30.95
N VAL A 134 -21.22 13.77 -30.80
CA VAL A 134 -21.53 12.85 -31.92
C VAL A 134 -23.03 12.73 -32.17
N ALA A 135 -23.84 12.86 -31.11
CA ALA A 135 -25.31 12.79 -31.18
C ALA A 135 -25.93 13.97 -30.41
N PRO A 136 -26.10 15.15 -31.02
CA PRO A 136 -26.49 16.39 -30.31
C PRO A 136 -27.79 16.32 -29.50
N ASP A 137 -28.68 15.39 -29.83
CA ASP A 137 -29.94 15.16 -29.12
C ASP A 137 -29.76 14.34 -27.83
N GLU A 138 -28.57 13.77 -27.61
CA GLU A 138 -28.23 13.02 -26.41
C GLU A 138 -27.50 13.91 -25.39
N ILE A 139 -27.93 13.82 -24.13
CA ILE A 139 -27.29 14.48 -23.00
C ILE A 139 -26.44 13.46 -22.25
N ILE A 140 -25.15 13.79 -22.07
CA ILE A 140 -24.21 12.99 -21.29
C ILE A 140 -24.19 13.52 -19.86
N GLU A 141 -24.58 12.66 -18.91
CA GLU A 141 -24.37 12.87 -17.48
C GLU A 141 -22.95 12.44 -17.08
N PHE A 142 -22.26 13.26 -16.32
CA PHE A 142 -20.91 12.99 -15.83
C PHE A 142 -20.65 13.68 -14.48
N GLY A 143 -19.53 13.36 -13.85
CA GLY A 143 -18.99 14.11 -12.72
C GLY A 143 -17.66 14.75 -13.06
N THR A 144 -17.17 15.63 -12.21
CA THR A 144 -15.81 16.15 -12.26
C THR A 144 -15.16 16.09 -10.89
N TYR A 145 -13.83 15.99 -10.89
CA TYR A 145 -13.02 16.13 -9.69
C TYR A 145 -11.73 16.86 -9.99
N THR A 146 -11.20 17.56 -9.00
CA THR A 146 -9.93 18.25 -9.09
C THR A 146 -8.95 17.64 -8.11
N HIS A 147 -7.76 17.28 -8.60
CA HIS A 147 -6.64 16.95 -7.73
C HIS A 147 -5.68 18.13 -7.65
N PHE A 148 -5.12 18.32 -6.47
CA PHE A 148 -4.05 19.28 -6.25
C PHE A 148 -2.76 18.53 -5.98
N ASN A 149 -1.63 19.06 -6.47
CA ASN A 149 -0.28 18.52 -6.25
C ASN A 149 0.01 17.15 -6.89
N ARG A 150 -0.59 16.83 -8.04
CA ARG A 150 -0.18 15.64 -8.80
C ARG A 150 1.20 15.88 -9.42
N LYS A 151 2.17 15.00 -9.11
CA LYS A 151 3.56 15.10 -9.62
C LYS A 151 3.71 15.07 -11.15
N ILE A 152 2.65 14.77 -11.89
CA ILE A 152 2.64 14.61 -13.36
C ILE A 152 1.74 15.69 -14.00
N GLU A 153 1.17 16.60 -13.21
CA GLU A 153 0.39 17.71 -13.75
C GLU A 153 1.31 18.77 -14.35
N VAL A 154 1.01 19.17 -15.59
CA VAL A 154 1.63 20.30 -16.29
C VAL A 154 1.02 21.63 -15.79
N GLU A 155 -0.17 21.58 -15.18
CA GLU A 155 -0.92 22.71 -14.67
C GLU A 155 -1.62 22.31 -13.37
N GLU A 156 -1.45 23.11 -12.31
CA GLU A 156 -2.01 22.86 -10.99
C GLU A 156 -3.55 22.99 -11.00
N GLY A 157 -4.25 22.04 -10.39
CA GLY A 157 -5.71 22.10 -10.28
C GLY A 157 -6.45 21.66 -11.54
N ARG A 158 -5.87 20.73 -12.30
CA ARG A 158 -6.55 20.15 -13.46
C ARG A 158 -7.82 19.42 -13.02
N SER A 159 -8.94 19.78 -13.67
CA SER A 159 -10.21 19.09 -13.50
C SER A 159 -10.28 17.86 -14.43
N TYR A 160 -10.75 16.75 -13.88
CA TYR A 160 -10.89 15.46 -14.55
C TYR A 160 -12.36 15.06 -14.59
N ASN A 161 -12.79 14.42 -15.68
CA ASN A 161 -14.16 13.92 -15.80
C ASN A 161 -14.28 12.51 -15.18
N LEU A 162 -15.39 12.25 -14.51
CA LEU A 162 -15.87 10.93 -14.11
C LEU A 162 -17.00 10.54 -15.04
N HIS A 163 -16.73 9.59 -15.92
CA HIS A 163 -17.71 9.15 -16.90
C HIS A 163 -18.65 8.11 -16.31
N LYS A 164 -19.94 8.22 -16.67
CA LYS A 164 -20.90 7.16 -16.42
C LYS A 164 -20.67 6.05 -17.45
N LEU A 165 -20.11 4.93 -17.00
CA LEU A 165 -19.79 3.81 -17.88
C LEU A 165 -21.01 2.92 -18.13
N ALA A 166 -20.98 2.17 -19.24
CA ALA A 166 -21.96 1.15 -19.55
C ALA A 166 -21.81 -0.09 -18.63
N GLY A 167 -22.86 -0.92 -18.55
CA GLY A 167 -22.95 -2.04 -17.59
C GLY A 167 -21.85 -3.11 -17.69
N GLU A 168 -21.13 -3.18 -18.80
CA GLU A 168 -20.05 -4.15 -19.03
C GLU A 168 -18.79 -3.83 -18.20
N GLU A 169 -18.60 -2.58 -17.78
CA GLU A 169 -17.42 -2.09 -17.00
C GLU A 169 -17.78 -1.66 -15.58
N THR A 170 -18.83 -2.26 -15.01
CA THR A 170 -19.37 -1.88 -13.69
C THR A 170 -18.36 -1.83 -12.56
N ALA A 171 -17.28 -2.61 -12.58
CA ALA A 171 -16.27 -2.58 -11.52
C ALA A 171 -15.44 -1.28 -11.48
N MET A 172 -15.23 -0.63 -12.63
CA MET A 172 -14.50 0.64 -12.70
C MET A 172 -15.42 1.87 -12.84
N ASN A 173 -16.74 1.71 -12.80
CA ASN A 173 -17.69 2.82 -12.90
C ASN A 173 -17.63 3.73 -11.64
N ALA A 174 -16.59 4.57 -11.59
CA ALA A 174 -16.30 5.43 -10.45
C ALA A 174 -17.40 6.45 -10.22
N TYR A 175 -18.00 6.98 -11.30
CA TYR A 175 -19.15 7.89 -11.20
C TYR A 175 -20.31 7.25 -10.44
N GLU A 176 -20.69 6.03 -10.82
CA GLU A 176 -21.82 5.33 -10.20
C GLU A 176 -21.55 4.97 -8.74
N TYR A 177 -20.39 4.38 -8.43
CA TYR A 177 -20.10 4.03 -7.03
C TYR A 177 -19.91 5.24 -6.13
N LEU A 178 -19.31 6.33 -6.64
CA LEU A 178 -19.22 7.57 -5.88
C LEU A 178 -20.61 8.16 -5.64
N SER A 179 -21.47 8.19 -6.66
CA SER A 179 -22.86 8.65 -6.52
C SER A 179 -23.64 7.81 -5.52
N ASN A 180 -23.49 6.49 -5.57
CA ASN A 180 -24.12 5.56 -4.62
C ASN A 180 -23.61 5.75 -3.19
N TRP A 181 -22.31 5.98 -3.02
CA TRP A 181 -21.71 6.29 -1.73
C TRP A 181 -22.24 7.61 -1.14
N VAL A 182 -22.29 8.67 -1.95
CA VAL A 182 -22.79 10.00 -1.54
C VAL A 182 -24.27 9.93 -1.18
N ALA A 183 -25.09 9.25 -1.99
CA ALA A 183 -26.50 9.03 -1.70
C ALA A 183 -26.68 8.21 -0.41
N TYR A 184 -25.93 7.13 -0.25
CA TYR A 184 -25.94 6.31 0.97
C TYR A 184 -25.58 7.12 2.22
N ALA A 185 -24.50 7.89 2.18
CA ALA A 185 -24.08 8.76 3.27
C ALA A 185 -25.18 9.78 3.63
N THR A 186 -25.83 10.36 2.64
CA THR A 186 -26.87 11.38 2.83
C THR A 186 -28.15 10.76 3.38
N GLU A 187 -28.65 9.71 2.74
CA GLU A 187 -29.98 9.14 3.00
C GLU A 187 -29.99 8.16 4.18
N LYS A 188 -28.97 7.29 4.27
CA LYS A 188 -28.89 6.25 5.31
C LYS A 188 -28.13 6.69 6.55
N ARG A 189 -27.14 7.58 6.39
CA ARG A 189 -26.34 8.10 7.51
C ARG A 189 -26.70 9.51 7.93
N GLY A 190 -27.59 10.19 7.21
CA GLY A 190 -28.01 11.56 7.53
C GLY A 190 -26.87 12.57 7.45
N HIS A 191 -25.79 12.24 6.72
CA HIS A 191 -24.64 13.12 6.60
C HIS A 191 -24.98 14.32 5.72
N LYS A 192 -24.63 15.51 6.18
CA LYS A 192 -24.79 16.77 5.45
C LYS A 192 -23.42 17.20 4.98
N TRP A 193 -23.17 17.02 3.68
CA TRP A 193 -21.90 17.36 3.06
C TRP A 193 -21.63 18.87 3.14
N VAL A 194 -20.42 19.21 3.59
CA VAL A 194 -19.85 20.56 3.50
C VAL A 194 -18.53 20.50 2.75
N ASP A 195 -18.12 21.63 2.16
CA ASP A 195 -16.95 21.76 1.28
C ASP A 195 -15.67 21.11 1.81
N GLU A 196 -15.42 21.23 3.12
CA GLU A 196 -14.22 20.71 3.78
C GLU A 196 -14.32 19.24 4.21
N ASP A 197 -15.44 18.57 3.96
CA ASP A 197 -15.55 17.15 4.22
C ASP A 197 -14.63 16.35 3.30
N TYR A 198 -14.03 15.31 3.86
CA TYR A 198 -13.36 14.31 3.03
C TYR A 198 -14.43 13.48 2.33
N VAL A 199 -14.34 13.34 1.01
CA VAL A 199 -15.23 12.47 0.22
C VAL A 199 -15.18 11.04 0.75
N PHE A 200 -13.98 10.62 1.16
CA PHE A 200 -13.70 9.31 1.73
C PHE A 200 -13.20 9.45 3.18
N PRO A 201 -14.12 9.62 4.15
CA PRO A 201 -13.78 9.70 5.57
C PRO A 201 -13.19 8.38 6.09
N VAL A 202 -12.58 8.41 7.27
CA VAL A 202 -11.98 7.22 7.88
C VAL A 202 -13.04 6.19 8.26
N LEU A 203 -12.75 4.91 8.03
CA LEU A 203 -13.52 3.81 8.60
C LEU A 203 -13.01 3.48 10.01
N VAL A 204 -13.90 3.51 11.00
CA VAL A 204 -13.62 3.16 12.40
C VAL A 204 -14.08 1.74 12.70
N GLY A 205 -13.52 1.10 13.74
CA GLY A 205 -13.91 -0.27 14.13
C GLY A 205 -13.15 -1.40 13.41
N LEU A 206 -12.14 -1.09 12.59
CA LEU A 206 -11.28 -2.10 11.95
C LEU A 206 -10.43 -2.87 12.97
N SER A 207 -10.64 -4.18 13.08
CA SER A 207 -9.92 -5.04 14.03
C SER A 207 -8.71 -5.74 13.39
N LYS A 208 -7.50 -5.30 13.76
CA LYS A 208 -6.24 -5.97 13.37
C LYS A 208 -6.10 -7.40 13.92
N LYS A 209 -6.86 -7.74 14.96
CA LYS A 209 -6.77 -9.04 15.64
C LYS A 209 -7.46 -10.17 14.85
N ALA A 210 -8.41 -9.84 13.98
CA ALA A 210 -9.16 -10.85 13.23
C ALA A 210 -8.27 -11.63 12.25
N ILE A 211 -7.38 -10.94 11.53
CA ILE A 211 -6.42 -11.54 10.59
C ILE A 211 -5.49 -12.57 11.28
N LYS A 212 -5.18 -12.37 12.56
CA LYS A 212 -4.25 -13.24 13.32
C LYS A 212 -4.94 -14.42 13.99
N SER A 213 -6.25 -14.35 14.25
CA SER A 213 -6.89 -15.27 15.19
C SER A 213 -7.40 -16.58 14.59
N GLY A 214 -7.43 -16.73 13.26
CA GLY A 214 -7.97 -17.91 12.57
C GLY A 214 -9.47 -18.17 12.77
N LYS A 215 -10.09 -17.51 13.76
CA LYS A 215 -11.53 -17.50 14.00
C LYS A 215 -12.20 -16.84 12.80
N GLY A 216 -13.37 -17.35 12.40
CA GLY A 216 -14.09 -16.95 11.18
C GLY A 216 -14.45 -15.46 11.00
N SER A 217 -14.02 -14.59 11.92
CA SER A 217 -14.18 -13.14 11.86
C SER A 217 -13.35 -12.53 10.72
N THR A 218 -13.88 -11.49 10.09
CA THR A 218 -13.21 -10.65 9.08
C THR A 218 -12.48 -9.47 9.73
N GLY A 219 -12.90 -9.06 10.93
CA GLY A 219 -12.44 -7.85 11.61
C GLY A 219 -13.10 -6.57 11.10
N CYS A 220 -14.14 -6.69 10.29
CA CYS A 220 -14.87 -5.60 9.65
C CYS A 220 -16.38 -5.58 10.01
N GLU A 221 -16.81 -6.43 10.95
CA GLU A 221 -18.23 -6.64 11.30
C GLU A 221 -18.86 -5.47 12.05
N LYS A 222 -18.02 -4.60 12.65
CA LYS A 222 -18.45 -3.41 13.41
C LYS A 222 -17.94 -2.12 12.80
N VAL A 223 -17.57 -2.15 11.52
CA VAL A 223 -17.01 -0.99 10.84
C VAL A 223 -18.09 0.06 10.62
N THR A 224 -17.79 1.29 10.98
CA THR A 224 -18.65 2.45 10.68
C THR A 224 -17.85 3.62 10.14
N VAL A 225 -18.54 4.64 9.67
CA VAL A 225 -17.93 5.86 9.14
C VAL A 225 -17.54 6.82 10.26
N GLY A 226 -16.28 7.26 10.27
CA GLY A 226 -15.75 8.31 11.14
C GLY A 226 -15.60 9.64 10.38
N TRP A 227 -16.61 10.50 10.48
CA TRP A 227 -16.63 11.80 9.81
C TRP A 227 -15.53 12.75 10.29
N GLY A 228 -15.16 13.72 9.45
CA GLY A 228 -14.21 14.79 9.78
C GLY A 228 -12.72 14.43 9.70
N LYS A 229 -12.36 13.16 9.47
CA LYS A 229 -10.96 12.73 9.26
C LYS A 229 -10.85 11.86 8.02
N LYS A 230 -9.76 12.01 7.27
CA LYS A 230 -9.43 11.09 6.18
C LYS A 230 -8.96 9.74 6.71
N MET A 231 -9.21 8.69 5.93
CA MET A 231 -8.57 7.41 6.14
C MET A 231 -7.05 7.54 5.95
N GLY A 232 -6.27 6.96 6.87
CA GLY A 232 -4.83 6.84 6.69
C GLY A 232 -4.49 5.70 5.72
N GLU A 233 -3.43 5.86 4.93
CA GLU A 233 -2.95 4.85 3.99
C GLU A 233 -2.84 3.48 4.67
N GLN A 234 -2.12 3.41 5.80
CA GLN A 234 -1.94 2.16 6.53
C GLN A 234 -3.24 1.49 6.98
N SER A 235 -4.28 2.27 7.28
CA SER A 235 -5.61 1.75 7.61
C SER A 235 -6.31 1.18 6.38
N PHE A 236 -6.18 1.83 5.22
CA PHE A 236 -6.66 1.29 3.94
C PHE A 236 -5.98 -0.04 3.58
N ILE A 237 -4.67 -0.12 3.74
CA ILE A 237 -3.92 -1.36 3.52
C ILE A 237 -4.46 -2.49 4.42
N ASN A 238 -4.72 -2.18 5.68
CA ASN A 238 -5.26 -3.16 6.61
C ASN A 238 -6.65 -3.64 6.19
N LEU A 239 -7.52 -2.73 5.73
CA LEU A 239 -8.83 -3.07 5.20
C LEU A 239 -8.73 -3.99 3.97
N LEU A 240 -7.90 -3.62 2.98
CA LEU A 240 -7.69 -4.42 1.78
C LEU A 240 -7.20 -5.84 2.15
N ASN A 241 -6.31 -5.92 3.13
CA ASN A 241 -5.82 -7.20 3.66
C ASN A 241 -6.93 -8.03 4.32
N CYS A 242 -7.84 -7.40 5.07
CA CYS A 242 -9.02 -8.10 5.62
C CYS A 242 -9.90 -8.67 4.51
N ILE A 243 -10.15 -7.90 3.44
CA ILE A 243 -10.98 -8.30 2.30
C ILE A 243 -10.34 -9.49 1.57
N VAL A 244 -9.08 -9.35 1.15
CA VAL A 244 -8.34 -10.40 0.42
C VAL A 244 -8.20 -11.67 1.27
N HIS A 245 -7.91 -11.53 2.56
CA HIS A 245 -7.81 -12.69 3.45
C HIS A 245 -9.15 -13.41 3.60
N SER A 246 -10.25 -12.66 3.72
CA SER A 246 -11.59 -13.23 3.83
C SER A 246 -12.04 -13.92 2.53
N LEU A 247 -11.70 -13.33 1.39
CA LEU A 247 -11.92 -13.93 0.05
C LEU A 247 -11.18 -15.27 -0.07
N ASN A 248 -9.89 -15.28 0.23
CA ASN A 248 -9.06 -16.49 0.16
C ASN A 248 -9.60 -17.61 1.08
N ARG A 249 -10.01 -17.25 2.31
CA ARG A 249 -10.62 -18.21 3.23
C ARG A 249 -11.91 -18.80 2.69
N LYS A 250 -12.77 -18.00 2.04
CA LYS A 250 -14.01 -18.48 1.41
C LYS A 250 -13.70 -19.43 0.26
N ALA A 251 -12.71 -19.12 -0.58
CA ALA A 251 -12.26 -19.99 -1.67
C ALA A 251 -11.72 -21.34 -1.17
N SER A 252 -10.86 -21.32 -0.12
CA SER A 252 -10.33 -22.56 0.48
C SER A 252 -11.42 -23.44 1.09
N ARG A 253 -12.45 -22.86 1.70
CA ARG A 253 -13.60 -23.62 2.24
C ARG A 253 -14.41 -24.30 1.14
N HIS A 254 -14.64 -23.62 0.01
CA HIS A 254 -15.34 -24.22 -1.13
C HIS A 254 -14.55 -25.40 -1.71
N GLN A 255 -13.23 -25.26 -1.86
CA GLN A 255 -12.36 -26.36 -2.32
C GLN A 255 -12.33 -27.55 -1.36
N ALA A 256 -12.30 -27.31 -0.05
CA ALA A 256 -12.36 -28.37 0.96
C ALA A 256 -13.71 -29.11 0.96
N MET A 257 -14.81 -28.39 0.75
CA MET A 257 -16.15 -28.97 0.67
C MET A 257 -16.32 -29.87 -0.56
N LEU A 258 -15.84 -29.44 -1.73
CA LEU A 258 -15.84 -30.25 -2.96
C LEU A 258 -14.98 -31.51 -2.84
N ARG A 259 -13.89 -31.44 -2.06
CA ARG A 259 -13.02 -32.59 -1.81
C ARG A 259 -13.65 -33.61 -0.84
N ASN A 260 -14.48 -33.15 0.09
CA ASN A 260 -15.17 -34.00 1.06
C ASN A 260 -16.50 -34.57 0.54
N SER A 261 -17.08 -34.02 -0.53
CA SER A 261 -18.37 -34.47 -1.09
C SER A 261 -18.29 -35.66 -2.06
N GLY A 262 -17.12 -36.28 -2.24
CA GLY A 262 -17.00 -37.65 -2.78
C GLY A 262 -17.65 -37.92 -4.13
N THR A 263 -17.71 -36.96 -5.07
CA THR A 263 -18.22 -37.24 -6.42
C THR A 263 -17.09 -37.69 -7.34
N THR A 264 -16.81 -38.99 -7.33
CA THR A 264 -16.11 -39.68 -8.42
C THR A 264 -17.08 -39.82 -9.60
N ALA A 265 -17.11 -38.83 -10.49
CA ALA A 265 -17.60 -39.00 -11.84
C ALA A 265 -16.53 -38.46 -12.79
N GLY A 266 -15.98 -39.33 -13.63
CA GLY A 266 -14.89 -39.01 -14.53
C GLY A 266 -15.28 -38.11 -15.70
N LEU A 267 -14.24 -37.44 -16.23
CA LEU A 267 -14.11 -36.65 -17.48
C LEU A 267 -14.33 -35.13 -17.39
N PRO A 268 -13.65 -34.32 -18.25
CA PRO A 268 -12.29 -34.41 -18.79
C PRO A 268 -11.38 -33.31 -18.19
N ARG A 269 -10.06 -33.47 -18.33
CA ARG A 269 -9.07 -32.44 -17.94
C ARG A 269 -9.31 -31.17 -18.76
N THR A 270 -9.88 -30.13 -18.14
CA THR A 270 -9.77 -28.75 -18.61
C THR A 270 -8.45 -28.13 -18.13
N PRO A 271 -7.89 -27.18 -18.88
CA PRO A 271 -6.48 -26.83 -18.79
C PRO A 271 -6.18 -26.19 -17.44
N SER A 272 -5.02 -26.56 -16.90
CA SER A 272 -4.37 -25.97 -15.74
C SER A 272 -4.52 -24.44 -15.69
N VAL A 273 -5.47 -23.97 -14.89
CA VAL A 273 -5.46 -22.60 -14.39
C VAL A 273 -4.25 -22.51 -13.46
N VAL A 274 -3.22 -21.88 -14.01
CA VAL A 274 -1.96 -21.42 -13.43
C VAL A 274 -1.92 -21.53 -11.90
N ARG A 275 -1.02 -22.40 -11.41
CA ARG A 275 -0.45 -22.33 -10.06
C ARG A 275 0.16 -20.94 -9.87
N GLY A 276 -0.64 -19.99 -9.43
CA GLY A 276 -0.21 -18.72 -8.89
C GLY A 276 -0.58 -18.69 -7.41
N SER A 277 0.29 -19.21 -6.56
CA SER A 277 0.21 -18.98 -5.11
C SER A 277 0.09 -17.47 -4.88
N ILE A 278 -1.06 -17.00 -4.37
CA ILE A 278 -1.22 -15.62 -3.94
C ILE A 278 -0.19 -15.37 -2.83
N PRO A 279 0.84 -14.53 -3.04
CA PRO A 279 1.89 -14.37 -2.04
C PRO A 279 1.31 -13.69 -0.80
N LEU A 280 1.51 -14.34 0.34
CA LEU A 280 0.97 -13.99 1.66
C LEU A 280 1.67 -12.77 2.30
N HIS A 281 2.15 -11.81 1.51
CA HIS A 281 2.79 -10.58 1.98
C HIS A 281 2.29 -9.36 1.22
N VAL A 282 1.07 -8.92 1.56
CA VAL A 282 0.54 -7.62 1.13
C VAL A 282 1.06 -6.51 2.05
N ARG A 283 2.39 -6.34 2.06
CA ARG A 283 3.03 -5.10 2.53
C ARG A 283 3.25 -4.10 1.37
N GLN A 284 2.95 -4.51 0.13
CA GLN A 284 3.22 -3.72 -1.09
C GLN A 284 2.02 -3.45 -2.01
N ALA A 285 0.83 -4.00 -1.81
CA ALA A 285 -0.33 -3.62 -2.68
C ALA A 285 -0.71 -2.14 -2.51
N SER A 286 -0.34 -1.56 -1.38
CA SER A 286 -0.41 -0.15 -1.02
C SER A 286 0.44 0.74 -1.93
N ALA A 287 1.58 0.20 -2.38
CA ALA A 287 2.52 0.89 -3.25
C ALA A 287 2.21 0.66 -4.75
N SER A 288 1.25 -0.22 -5.10
CA SER A 288 0.99 -0.66 -6.48
C SER A 288 -0.43 -0.37 -6.99
N MET A 289 -1.07 0.70 -6.52
CA MET A 289 -1.86 1.54 -7.45
C MET A 289 -0.94 2.61 -8.08
N VAL A 290 0.29 2.23 -8.41
CA VAL A 290 1.26 3.03 -9.15
C VAL A 290 1.54 2.26 -10.43
N VAL A 291 0.92 2.71 -11.52
CA VAL A 291 1.26 2.27 -12.87
C VAL A 291 2.55 3.00 -13.26
N THR A 292 3.61 2.25 -13.58
CA THR A 292 4.77 2.77 -14.32
C THR A 292 4.60 2.37 -15.77
N ASN A 293 4.59 3.35 -16.66
CA ASN A 293 4.64 3.16 -18.11
C ASN A 293 5.92 2.40 -18.51
N ASP A 294 5.76 1.46 -19.43
CA ASP A 294 6.74 1.27 -20.50
C ASP A 294 6.27 2.10 -21.69
#